data_AF-A0A4Y7I5S4-F1
#
_entry.id   AF-A0A4Y7I5S4-F1
#
_cell.length_a   1.000
_cell.length_b   1.000
_cell.length_c   1.000
_cell.angle_alpha   90.00
_cell.angle_beta   90.00
_cell.angle_gamma   90.00
#
_symmetry.space_group_name_H-M   'P 1'
#
loop_
_entity.id
_entity.type
_entity.pdbx_description
1 polymer ?
#
loop_
_entity_poly.entity_id
_entity_poly.type
_entity_poly.pdbx_seq_one_letter_code
_entity_poly.pdbx_strand_id
1 'polypeptide(L)'
;MDNISDIRICQSLPYPANVFYDLVVPTDNKVTLRTDGRDFTVDVAVAFKSLHIKGKIQLMIHSGKVDNNLVISLDGMVSGHVLELVIEYCEKHPLKYEKDVRSSDADVSDDECIEVTPTPETWDAYFDKKVDLPTLFGLILAADYLTIRSLLDLTCEEVADMIKVKTADGICEFFKIEHALIPSEEERLRRYISMT
;
A
#
# COMPACT_ATOMS: atom_id res chain seq x y z
N MET A 1 50.79 -6.57 -7.30
CA MET A 1 50.39 -7.98 -7.30
C MET A 1 49.19 -8.09 -6.40
N ASP A 2 48.05 -7.95 -7.05
CA ASP A 2 46.71 -8.04 -6.50
C ASP A 2 46.48 -9.42 -5.91
N ASN A 3 45.77 -9.50 -4.78
CA ASN A 3 45.02 -10.70 -4.48
C ASN A 3 43.62 -10.32 -3.98
N ILE A 4 42.70 -10.42 -4.92
CA ILE A 4 41.26 -10.31 -4.77
C ILE A 4 40.78 -11.72 -4.44
N SER A 5 40.51 -11.99 -3.17
CA SER A 5 39.74 -13.15 -2.72
C SER A 5 39.22 -12.92 -1.32
N ASP A 6 38.08 -12.23 -1.21
CA ASP A 6 36.96 -12.66 -0.37
C ASP A 6 35.84 -11.60 -0.41
N ILE A 7 35.15 -11.55 -1.55
CA ILE A 7 33.76 -11.13 -1.60
C ILE A 7 32.96 -12.28 -1.00
N ARG A 8 32.54 -12.16 0.26
CA ARG A 8 31.46 -12.99 0.82
C ARG A 8 30.19 -12.16 0.92
N ILE A 9 29.23 -12.68 0.17
CA ILE A 9 27.82 -12.33 0.06
C ILE A 9 27.16 -12.28 1.45
N CYS A 10 26.26 -11.30 1.58
CA CYS A 10 25.15 -11.21 2.53
C CYS A 10 24.95 -12.42 3.45
N GLN A 11 25.17 -12.22 4.75
CA GLN A 11 24.48 -13.00 5.77
C GLN A 11 23.56 -12.06 6.55
N SER A 12 22.27 -12.23 6.26
CA SER A 12 21.11 -11.90 7.07
C SER A 12 21.42 -11.44 8.50
N LEU A 13 21.20 -10.15 8.77
CA LEU A 13 20.94 -9.74 10.14
C LEU A 13 19.62 -10.39 10.57
N PRO A 14 19.60 -11.15 11.69
CA PRO A 14 18.37 -11.72 12.20
C PRO A 14 17.53 -10.58 12.74
N TYR A 15 16.40 -10.28 12.09
CA TYR A 15 15.37 -9.45 12.71
C TYR A 15 14.88 -10.20 13.95
N PRO A 16 15.00 -9.63 15.18
CA PRO A 16 14.44 -10.29 16.35
C PRO A 16 12.91 -10.25 16.23
N ALA A 17 12.33 -11.43 15.99
CA ALA A 17 10.93 -11.69 16.24
C ALA A 17 10.66 -11.46 17.75
N ASN A 18 9.62 -10.69 18.05
CA ASN A 18 9.12 -10.38 19.40
C ASN A 18 10.04 -9.50 20.26
N VAL A 19 10.01 -8.19 19.98
CA VAL A 19 10.03 -7.19 21.05
C VAL A 19 8.61 -6.62 21.12
N PHE A 20 7.90 -7.01 22.17
CA PHE A 20 6.65 -6.38 22.60
C PHE A 20 6.99 -4.91 22.86
N TYR A 21 6.63 -4.02 21.94
CA TYR A 21 6.89 -2.60 22.08
C TYR A 21 5.96 -2.05 23.17
N ASP A 22 6.53 -1.70 24.33
CA ASP A 22 5.93 -0.66 25.17
C ASP A 22 5.81 0.58 24.28
N LEU A 23 4.57 0.82 23.83
CA LEU A 23 4.24 1.87 22.89
C LEU A 23 4.32 3.20 23.65
N VAL A 24 5.50 3.83 23.67
CA VAL A 24 5.62 5.22 24.11
C VAL A 24 4.95 6.08 23.04
N VAL A 25 3.64 6.29 23.19
CA VAL A 25 2.86 7.20 22.35
C VAL A 25 3.21 8.64 22.74
N PRO A 26 3.39 9.56 21.78
CA PRO A 26 3.51 10.99 22.10
C PRO A 26 2.35 11.47 22.98
N THR A 27 2.64 12.30 23.98
CA THR A 27 1.67 12.78 24.98
C THR A 27 0.46 13.52 24.39
N ASP A 28 0.58 14.06 23.18
CA ASP A 28 -0.50 14.79 22.51
C ASP A 28 -1.30 13.93 21.50
N ASN A 29 -1.01 12.63 21.41
CA ASN A 29 -1.69 11.64 20.56
C ASN A 29 -1.84 12.02 19.07
N LYS A 30 -1.17 13.07 18.61
CA LYS A 30 -1.21 13.65 17.27
C LYS A 30 0.18 13.73 16.64
N VAL A 31 0.22 13.64 15.32
CA VAL A 31 1.42 13.79 14.49
C VAL A 31 1.12 14.69 13.32
N THR A 32 2.09 15.52 12.93
CA THR A 32 1.99 16.38 11.75
C THR A 32 2.74 15.75 10.58
N LEU A 33 2.03 15.45 9.50
CA LEU A 33 2.60 15.02 8.23
C LEU A 33 2.76 16.25 7.33
N ARG A 34 3.95 16.50 6.81
CA ARG A 34 4.24 17.65 5.94
C ARG A 34 4.51 17.18 4.51
N THR A 35 3.79 17.73 3.54
CA THR A 35 4.09 17.55 2.12
C THR A 35 3.71 18.76 1.29
N ASP A 36 4.45 19.06 0.23
CA ASP A 36 4.28 20.21 -0.64
C ASP A 36 4.21 21.55 0.14
N GLY A 37 4.92 21.62 1.27
CA GLY A 37 4.86 22.77 2.19
C GLY A 37 3.53 22.92 2.96
N ARG A 38 2.64 21.91 2.91
CA ARG A 38 1.39 21.83 3.68
C ARG A 38 1.53 20.88 4.86
N ASP A 39 0.84 21.21 5.96
CA ASP A 39 0.84 20.43 7.20
C ASP A 39 -0.51 19.75 7.41
N PHE A 40 -0.47 18.46 7.71
CA PHE A 40 -1.62 17.60 7.97
C PHE A 40 -1.49 17.01 9.36
N THR A 41 -2.25 17.52 10.32
CA THR A 41 -2.26 16.99 11.69
C THR A 41 -3.27 15.85 11.78
N VAL A 42 -2.79 14.65 12.10
CA VAL A 42 -3.58 13.43 12.21
C VAL A 42 -3.33 12.74 13.54
N ASP A 43 -4.29 11.93 13.99
CA ASP A 43 -4.11 11.11 15.19
C ASP A 43 -3.06 10.02 14.95
N VAL A 44 -2.27 9.72 15.98
CA VAL A 44 -1.22 8.69 15.92
C VAL A 44 -1.80 7.33 15.55
N ALA A 45 -3.02 7.02 15.97
CA ALA A 45 -3.71 5.79 15.59
C ALA A 45 -3.98 5.68 14.08
N VAL A 46 -4.28 6.80 13.41
CA VAL A 46 -4.48 6.88 11.96
C VAL A 46 -3.12 6.79 11.25
N ALA A 47 -2.12 7.51 11.75
CA ALA A 47 -0.77 7.49 11.20
C ALA A 47 -0.09 6.12 11.31
N PHE A 48 -0.36 5.36 12.37
CA PHE A 48 0.20 4.01 12.59
C PHE A 48 -0.33 2.94 11.63
N LYS A 49 -1.33 3.27 10.80
CA LYS A 49 -1.74 2.41 9.69
C LYS A 49 -0.68 2.32 8.60
N SER A 50 0.13 3.37 8.46
CA SER A 50 1.33 3.35 7.66
C SER A 50 2.48 2.74 8.48
N LEU A 51 3.00 1.60 8.02
CA LEU A 51 4.17 0.98 8.65
C LEU A 51 5.41 1.85 8.50
N HIS A 52 5.54 2.59 7.38
CA HIS A 52 6.62 3.54 7.18
C HIS A 52 6.56 4.68 8.20
N ILE A 53 5.40 5.33 8.37
CA ILE A 53 5.22 6.39 9.36
C ILE A 53 5.46 5.84 10.77
N LYS A 54 4.88 4.69 11.12
CA LYS A 54 5.10 4.03 12.41
C LYS A 54 6.59 3.81 12.70
N GLY A 55 7.34 3.28 11.73
CA GLY A 55 8.80 3.07 11.85
C GLY A 55 9.56 4.39 12.02
N LYS A 56 9.22 5.44 11.26
CA LYS A 56 9.80 6.78 11.43
C LYS A 56 9.57 7.34 12.83
N ILE A 57 8.36 7.21 13.35
CA ILE A 57 7.99 7.65 14.70
C ILE A 57 8.82 6.91 15.75
N GLN A 58 8.91 5.59 15.64
CA GLN A 58 9.73 4.77 16.54
C GLN A 58 11.20 5.21 16.52
N LEU A 59 11.80 5.43 15.34
CA LEU A 59 13.19 5.88 15.24
C LEU A 59 13.42 7.24 15.89
N MET A 60 12.49 8.19 15.76
CA MET A 60 12.59 9.50 16.39
C MET A 60 12.53 9.43 17.92
N ILE A 61 11.66 8.56 18.45
CA ILE A 61 11.55 8.29 19.90
C ILE A 61 12.85 7.69 20.44
N HIS A 62 13.40 6.66 19.78
CA HIS A 62 14.65 6.01 20.20
C HIS A 62 15.85 6.96 20.13
N SER A 63 15.82 7.94 19.22
CA SER A 63 16.88 8.93 19.07
C SER A 63 16.81 10.06 20.11
N GLY A 64 15.83 10.05 21.01
CA GLY A 64 15.66 11.07 22.06
C GLY A 64 15.27 12.46 21.54
N LYS A 65 14.86 12.57 20.27
CA LYS A 65 14.37 13.81 19.64
C LYS A 65 12.84 13.87 19.72
N VAL A 66 12.29 13.79 20.93
CA VAL A 66 10.86 13.96 21.13
C VAL A 66 10.61 15.38 21.62
N ASP A 67 10.52 16.30 20.66
CA ASP A 67 9.80 17.54 20.92
C ASP A 67 8.30 17.20 20.95
N ASN A 68 7.52 17.97 21.71
CA ASN A 68 6.07 17.79 21.84
C ASN A 68 5.31 17.86 20.49
N ASN A 69 5.98 18.21 19.38
CA ASN A 69 5.39 18.29 18.06
C ASN A 69 6.16 17.42 17.05
N LEU A 70 5.63 16.23 16.78
CA LEU A 70 6.24 15.28 15.85
C LEU A 70 5.89 15.67 14.41
N VAL A 71 6.89 16.05 13.62
CA VAL A 71 6.71 16.45 12.22
C VAL A 71 7.43 15.46 11.29
N ILE A 72 6.68 14.84 10.38
CA ILE A 72 7.20 13.90 9.39
C ILE A 72 7.07 14.51 8.01
N SER A 73 8.20 14.81 7.36
CA SER A 73 8.20 15.23 5.95
C SER A 73 8.04 14.01 5.02
N LEU A 74 7.13 14.19 4.05
CA LEU A 74 6.78 13.29 2.94
C LEU A 74 6.96 14.00 1.57
N ASP A 75 7.68 15.13 1.57
CA ASP A 75 7.88 15.96 0.40
C ASP A 75 8.49 15.18 -0.77
N GLY A 76 7.96 15.40 -1.98
CA GLY A 76 8.43 14.78 -3.22
C GLY A 76 8.02 13.32 -3.41
N MET A 77 7.43 12.66 -2.41
CA MET A 77 6.99 11.25 -2.49
C MET A 77 5.47 11.13 -2.62
N VAL A 78 4.73 11.95 -1.86
CA VAL A 78 3.26 11.94 -1.86
C VAL A 78 2.78 13.37 -2.03
N SER A 79 2.03 13.67 -3.08
CA SER A 79 1.43 15.00 -3.22
C SER A 79 0.38 15.23 -2.14
N GLY A 80 0.17 16.47 -1.71
CA GLY A 80 -0.78 16.72 -0.63
C GLY A 80 -2.24 16.39 -1.00
N HIS A 81 -2.60 16.42 -2.29
CA HIS A 81 -3.93 15.95 -2.71
C HIS A 81 -4.08 14.43 -2.51
N VAL A 82 -3.06 13.65 -2.86
CA VAL A 82 -3.05 12.21 -2.63
C VAL A 82 -3.01 11.91 -1.14
N LEU A 83 -2.24 12.68 -0.35
CA LEU A 83 -2.15 12.51 1.09
C LEU A 83 -3.51 12.74 1.78
N GLU A 84 -4.30 13.72 1.35
CA GLU A 84 -5.66 13.95 1.86
C GLU A 84 -6.54 12.70 1.68
N LEU A 85 -6.51 12.08 0.50
CA LEU A 85 -7.26 10.87 0.20
C LEU A 85 -6.76 9.66 1.01
N VAL A 86 -5.44 9.54 1.20
CA VAL A 86 -4.86 8.48 2.05
C VAL A 86 -5.29 8.65 3.50
N ILE A 87 -5.29 9.87 4.03
CA ILE A 87 -5.74 10.16 5.39
C ILE A 87 -7.23 9.81 5.54
N GLU A 88 -8.07 10.27 4.60
CA GLU A 88 -9.51 9.96 4.61
C GLU A 88 -9.77 8.44 4.59
N TYR A 89 -9.02 7.72 3.76
CA TYR A 89 -9.06 6.25 3.74
C TYR A 89 -8.67 5.65 5.09
N CYS A 90 -7.56 6.12 5.67
CA CYS A 90 -7.07 5.66 6.96
C CYS A 90 -8.03 6.03 8.10
N GLU A 91 -8.84 7.07 8.03
CA GLU A 91 -9.85 7.36 9.05
C GLU A 91 -11.04 6.39 8.97
N LYS A 92 -11.51 6.12 7.75
CA LYS A 92 -12.69 5.27 7.51
C LYS A 92 -12.44 3.78 7.70
N HIS A 93 -11.21 3.31 7.47
CA HIS A 93 -10.88 1.89 7.53
C HIS A 93 -10.05 1.59 8.78
N PRO A 94 -10.65 1.35 9.97
CA PRO A 94 -9.92 0.86 11.14
C PRO A 94 -9.04 -0.33 10.76
N LEU A 95 -7.87 -0.45 11.41
CA LEU A 95 -7.02 -1.63 11.21
C LEU A 95 -7.85 -2.84 11.60
N LYS A 96 -8.39 -3.57 10.61
CA LYS A 96 -8.70 -4.98 10.80
C LYS A 96 -7.35 -5.60 11.06
N TYR A 97 -7.04 -5.87 12.33
CA TYR A 97 -5.97 -6.81 12.64
C TYR A 97 -6.31 -8.05 11.83
N GLU A 98 -5.51 -8.32 10.79
CA GLU A 98 -5.46 -9.63 10.18
C GLU A 98 -5.25 -10.58 11.36
N LYS A 99 -6.29 -11.34 11.69
CA LYS A 99 -6.15 -12.44 12.64
C LYS A 99 -5.06 -13.31 12.05
N ASP A 100 -3.89 -13.29 12.70
CA ASP A 100 -2.66 -13.90 12.22
C ASP A 100 -2.95 -15.29 11.63
N VAL A 101 -2.72 -15.43 10.33
CA VAL A 101 -2.65 -16.74 9.68
C VAL A 101 -1.35 -17.39 10.12
N ARG A 102 -1.35 -17.98 11.33
CA ARG A 102 -0.44 -19.07 11.71
C ARG A 102 -1.10 -19.97 12.76
N SER A 103 -1.57 -21.13 12.33
CA SER A 103 -1.08 -22.42 12.82
C SER A 103 -1.62 -23.53 11.91
N SER A 104 -0.77 -24.54 11.67
CA SER A 104 -1.02 -25.63 10.74
C SER A 104 -1.95 -26.69 11.32
N ASP A 105 -2.55 -27.46 10.39
CA ASP A 105 -3.02 -28.84 10.50
C ASP A 105 -3.86 -29.25 11.73
N ALA A 106 -5.18 -29.31 11.55
CA ALA A 106 -5.99 -30.49 11.86
C ALA A 106 -7.45 -30.29 11.41
N ASP A 107 -7.83 -31.07 10.38
CA ASP A 107 -9.15 -31.63 10.05
C ASP A 107 -10.29 -31.37 11.06
N VAL A 108 -11.28 -30.54 10.70
CA VAL A 108 -12.72 -30.84 10.83
C VAL A 108 -13.59 -29.82 10.08
N SER A 109 -14.63 -30.37 9.47
CA SER A 109 -15.58 -29.83 8.52
C SER A 109 -16.55 -28.75 9.02
N ASP A 110 -17.21 -28.17 8.02
CA ASP A 110 -18.49 -27.45 7.99
C ASP A 110 -18.49 -25.92 8.21
N ASP A 111 -18.65 -25.24 7.07
CA ASP A 111 -19.67 -24.21 6.83
C ASP A 111 -19.83 -23.13 7.92
N GLU A 112 -18.88 -22.21 7.95
CA GLU A 112 -19.19 -20.79 7.90
C GLU A 112 -17.95 -20.04 7.42
N CYS A 113 -17.67 -20.14 6.11
CA CYS A 113 -17.00 -19.04 5.46
C CYS A 113 -17.91 -17.84 5.69
N ILE A 114 -17.56 -16.99 6.66
CA ILE A 114 -18.08 -15.63 6.68
C ILE A 114 -17.58 -15.04 5.36
N GLU A 115 -18.37 -15.22 4.30
CA GLU A 115 -18.47 -14.27 3.23
C GLU A 115 -18.68 -12.95 3.95
N VAL A 116 -17.58 -12.22 4.10
CA VAL A 116 -17.67 -10.78 4.23
C VAL A 116 -18.20 -10.36 2.87
N THR A 117 -19.52 -10.48 2.74
CA THR A 117 -20.29 -9.74 1.77
C THR A 117 -19.74 -8.32 1.83
N PRO A 118 -19.17 -7.79 0.73
CA PRO A 118 -18.76 -6.39 0.70
C PRO A 118 -20.05 -5.62 0.95
N THR A 119 -20.20 -5.10 2.17
CA THR A 119 -21.37 -4.30 2.50
C THR A 119 -21.21 -3.02 1.68
N PRO A 120 -22.10 -2.74 0.73
CA PRO A 120 -21.91 -1.76 -0.35
C PRO A 120 -22.03 -0.29 0.10
N GLU A 121 -21.73 -0.01 1.36
CA GLU A 121 -21.58 1.35 1.91
C GLU A 121 -20.10 1.78 1.94
N THR A 122 -19.22 0.94 1.39
CA THR A 122 -17.77 1.09 1.36
C THR A 122 -17.30 2.28 0.53
N TRP A 123 -16.16 2.83 0.94
CA TRP A 123 -15.38 3.84 0.21
C TRP A 123 -15.19 3.50 -1.28
N ASP A 124 -15.27 2.23 -1.64
CA ASP A 124 -15.27 1.69 -3.00
C ASP A 124 -16.25 2.45 -3.92
N ALA A 125 -17.48 2.74 -3.46
CA ALA A 125 -18.46 3.50 -4.24
C ALA A 125 -18.08 4.99 -4.45
N TYR A 126 -17.19 5.54 -3.60
CA TYR A 126 -16.62 6.88 -3.75
C TYR A 126 -15.41 6.87 -4.69
N PHE A 127 -14.61 5.80 -4.64
CA PHE A 127 -13.46 5.60 -5.52
C PHE A 127 -13.89 5.50 -6.99
N ASP A 128 -14.92 4.69 -7.25
CA ASP A 128 -15.44 4.31 -8.57
C ASP A 128 -16.07 5.50 -9.35
N LYS A 129 -16.33 6.64 -8.70
CA LYS A 129 -16.97 7.82 -9.32
C LYS A 129 -16.17 9.11 -9.33
N LYS A 130 -15.03 9.20 -8.63
CA LYS A 130 -14.33 10.49 -8.43
C LYS A 130 -12.82 10.50 -8.60
N VAL A 131 -12.16 9.35 -8.73
CA VAL A 131 -10.70 9.32 -8.85
C VAL A 131 -10.31 9.24 -10.32
N ASP A 132 -9.64 10.25 -10.83
CA ASP A 132 -9.05 10.22 -12.17
C ASP A 132 -7.79 9.32 -12.21
N LEU A 133 -7.48 8.79 -13.39
CA LEU A 133 -6.38 7.83 -13.57
C LEU A 133 -5.02 8.33 -13.02
N PRO A 134 -4.61 9.60 -13.21
CA PRO A 134 -3.43 10.16 -12.54
C PRO A 134 -3.46 10.06 -11.01
N THR A 135 -4.59 10.37 -10.39
CA THR A 135 -4.76 10.29 -8.93
C THR A 135 -4.77 8.85 -8.45
N LEU A 136 -5.36 7.92 -9.22
CA LEU A 136 -5.31 6.49 -8.93
C LEU A 136 -3.87 5.97 -8.91
N PHE A 137 -3.07 6.31 -9.91
CA PHE A 137 -1.64 5.97 -9.92
C PHE A 137 -0.87 6.65 -8.78
N GLY A 138 -1.20 7.90 -8.47
CA GLY A 138 -0.65 8.60 -7.30
C GLY A 138 -0.97 7.86 -6.00
N LEU A 139 -2.18 7.35 -5.85
CA LEU A 139 -2.62 6.57 -4.69
C LEU A 139 -1.91 5.22 -4.59
N ILE A 140 -1.71 4.51 -5.71
CA ILE A 140 -0.93 3.26 -5.75
C ILE A 140 0.49 3.51 -5.24
N LEU A 141 1.17 4.54 -5.79
CA LEU A 141 2.54 4.88 -5.40
C LEU A 141 2.62 5.32 -3.93
N ALA A 142 1.65 6.12 -3.47
CA ALA A 142 1.60 6.56 -2.08
C ALA A 142 1.33 5.40 -1.11
N ALA A 143 0.42 4.48 -1.46
CA ALA A 143 0.08 3.31 -0.65
C ALA A 143 1.29 2.38 -0.49
N ASP A 144 2.06 2.16 -1.57
CA ASP A 144 3.31 1.40 -1.53
C ASP A 144 4.36 2.10 -0.65
N TYR A 145 4.62 3.39 -0.90
CA TYR A 145 5.59 4.18 -0.14
C TYR A 145 5.28 4.25 1.36
N LEU A 146 4.00 4.43 1.71
CA LEU A 146 3.53 4.47 3.09
C LEU A 146 3.32 3.07 3.67
N THR A 147 3.44 2.03 2.86
CA THR A 147 3.28 0.62 3.23
C THR A 147 1.90 0.36 3.86
N ILE A 148 0.85 0.80 3.18
CA ILE A 148 -0.55 0.59 3.55
C ILE A 148 -1.13 -0.50 2.64
N ARG A 149 -0.93 -1.77 3.01
CA ARG A 149 -1.29 -2.93 2.17
C ARG A 149 -2.75 -2.92 1.72
N SER A 150 -3.68 -2.66 2.63
CA SER A 150 -5.12 -2.66 2.29
C SER A 150 -5.50 -1.60 1.27
N LEU A 151 -4.84 -0.44 1.28
CA LEU A 151 -5.06 0.60 0.27
C LEU A 151 -4.45 0.19 -1.07
N LEU A 152 -3.25 -0.40 -1.03
CA LEU A 152 -2.57 -0.89 -2.23
C LEU A 152 -3.41 -1.98 -2.93
N ASP A 153 -3.89 -2.97 -2.17
CA ASP A 153 -4.72 -4.05 -2.69
C ASP A 153 -6.02 -3.51 -3.31
N LEU A 154 -6.71 -2.58 -2.64
CA LEU A 154 -7.92 -1.93 -3.16
C LEU A 154 -7.65 -1.20 -4.48
N THR A 155 -6.58 -0.41 -4.55
CA THR A 155 -6.23 0.31 -5.79
C THR A 155 -5.81 -0.62 -6.93
N CYS A 156 -5.18 -1.75 -6.62
CA CYS A 156 -4.83 -2.77 -7.59
C CYS A 156 -6.06 -3.52 -8.11
N GLU A 157 -7.03 -3.81 -7.23
CA GLU A 157 -8.31 -4.42 -7.60
C GLU A 157 -9.10 -3.53 -8.56
N GLU A 158 -9.17 -2.23 -8.26
CA GLU A 158 -9.81 -1.22 -9.11
C GLU A 158 -9.18 -1.18 -10.53
N VAL A 159 -7.84 -1.17 -10.62
CA VAL A 159 -7.14 -1.25 -11.92
C VAL A 159 -7.44 -2.57 -12.63
N ALA A 160 -7.51 -3.68 -11.90
CA ALA A 160 -7.84 -4.98 -12.48
C ALA A 160 -9.25 -5.01 -13.06
N ASP A 161 -10.22 -4.40 -12.37
CA ASP A 161 -11.61 -4.32 -12.84
C ASP A 161 -11.76 -3.42 -14.07
N MET A 162 -11.02 -2.31 -14.14
CA MET A 162 -10.94 -1.48 -15.35
C MET A 162 -10.38 -2.25 -16.56
N ILE A 163 -9.46 -3.20 -16.33
CA ILE A 163 -8.86 -4.04 -17.37
C ILE A 163 -9.84 -5.14 -17.81
N LYS A 164 -10.52 -5.81 -16.87
CA LYS A 164 -11.44 -6.93 -17.17
C LYS A 164 -12.55 -6.57 -18.16
N VAL A 165 -13.04 -5.34 -18.11
CA VAL A 165 -14.17 -4.88 -18.95
C VAL A 165 -13.75 -4.33 -20.32
N LYS A 166 -12.44 -4.28 -20.62
CA LYS A 166 -11.90 -3.70 -21.87
C LYS A 166 -11.27 -4.75 -22.77
N THR A 167 -11.32 -4.50 -24.08
CA THR A 167 -10.52 -5.26 -25.05
C THR A 167 -9.05 -4.84 -24.99
N ALA A 168 -8.13 -5.67 -25.51
CA ALA A 168 -6.71 -5.35 -25.56
C ALA A 168 -6.44 -3.95 -26.19
N ASP A 169 -7.06 -3.67 -27.33
CA ASP A 169 -6.94 -2.38 -28.01
C ASP A 169 -7.51 -1.22 -27.16
N GLY A 170 -8.62 -1.46 -26.47
CA GLY A 170 -9.23 -0.48 -25.58
C GLY A 170 -8.38 -0.19 -24.33
N ILE A 171 -7.60 -1.16 -23.85
CA ILE A 171 -6.62 -0.98 -22.77
C ILE A 171 -5.45 -0.12 -23.28
N CYS A 172 -4.90 -0.43 -24.45
CA CYS A 172 -3.83 0.35 -25.06
C CYS A 172 -4.24 1.82 -25.27
N GLU A 173 -5.44 2.06 -25.79
CA GLU A 173 -5.96 3.42 -25.95
C GLU A 173 -6.17 4.13 -24.61
N PHE A 174 -6.79 3.45 -23.63
CA PHE A 174 -7.11 4.03 -22.33
C PHE A 174 -5.86 4.41 -21.53
N PHE A 175 -4.86 3.52 -21.48
CA PHE A 175 -3.59 3.77 -20.80
C PHE A 175 -2.57 4.53 -21.67
N LYS A 176 -2.93 4.90 -22.92
CA LYS A 176 -2.07 5.57 -23.90
C LYS A 176 -0.76 4.81 -24.14
N ILE A 177 -0.86 3.49 -24.23
CA ILE A 177 0.24 2.57 -24.49
C ILE A 177 0.27 2.27 -25.99
N GLU A 178 1.45 2.36 -26.62
CA GLU A 178 1.63 2.01 -28.02
C GLU A 178 1.51 0.49 -28.22
N HIS A 179 0.80 0.06 -29.27
CA HIS A 179 0.72 -1.37 -29.63
C HIS A 179 2.11 -1.88 -30.02
N ALA A 180 2.75 -2.63 -29.12
CA ALA A 180 4.08 -3.17 -29.33
C ALA A 180 4.11 -4.46 -30.18
N LEU A 181 2.93 -5.02 -30.52
CA LEU A 181 2.82 -6.28 -31.26
C LEU A 181 2.49 -6.02 -32.73
N ILE A 182 3.23 -6.67 -33.63
CA ILE A 182 2.84 -6.73 -35.05
C ILE A 182 1.64 -7.67 -35.22
N PRO A 183 0.75 -7.45 -36.22
CA PRO A 183 -0.48 -8.24 -36.38
C PRO A 183 -0.25 -9.76 -36.44
N SER A 184 0.87 -10.19 -37.05
CA SER A 184 1.25 -11.60 -37.13
C SER A 184 1.62 -12.20 -35.76
N GLU A 185 2.26 -11.45 -34.88
CA GLU A 185 2.64 -11.89 -33.54
C GLU A 185 1.42 -11.92 -32.62
N GLU A 186 0.55 -10.91 -32.73
CA GLU A 186 -0.70 -10.86 -31.98
C GLU A 186 -1.59 -12.07 -32.29
N GLU A 187 -1.74 -12.44 -33.56
CA GLU A 187 -2.56 -13.57 -33.97
C GLU A 187 -1.98 -14.92 -33.53
N ARG A 188 -0.65 -15.00 -33.41
CA ARG A 188 0.04 -16.16 -32.80
C ARG A 188 -0.21 -16.22 -31.29
N LEU A 189 -0.14 -15.10 -30.60
CA LEU A 189 -0.41 -15.00 -29.16
C LEU A 189 -1.87 -15.33 -28.84
N ARG A 190 -2.83 -14.80 -29.62
CA ARG A 190 -4.26 -15.12 -29.48
C ARG A 190 -4.52 -16.62 -29.64
N ARG A 191 -3.91 -17.25 -30.66
CA ARG A 191 -3.98 -18.71 -30.86
C ARG A 191 -3.38 -19.48 -29.69
N TYR A 192 -2.20 -19.08 -29.21
CA TYR A 192 -1.54 -19.74 -28.08
C TYR A 192 -2.41 -19.68 -26.80
N ILE A 193 -2.91 -18.49 -26.45
CA ILE A 193 -3.74 -18.30 -25.25
C ILE A 193 -5.05 -19.10 -25.37
N SER A 194 -5.67 -19.19 -26.55
CA SER A 194 -6.90 -19.97 -26.75
C SER A 194 -6.72 -21.50 -26.64
N MET A 195 -5.47 -21.98 -26.68
CA MET A 195 -5.13 -23.40 -26.57
C MET A 195 -4.76 -23.83 -25.15
N THR A 196 -4.65 -22.88 -24.23
CA THR A 196 -4.22 -23.11 -22.83
C THR A 196 -5.42 -23.02 -21.91
#